data_AF-A0A496QMY7-F1
#
_entry.id   AF-A0A496QMY7-F1
#
_cell.length_a   1.000
_cell.length_b   1.000
_cell.length_c   1.000
_cell.angle_alpha   90.00
_cell.angle_beta   90.00
_cell.angle_gamma   90.00
#
_symmetry.space_group_name_H-M   'P 1'
#
loop_
_entity.id
_entity.type
_entity.pdbx_description
1 polymer ?
#
loop_
_entity_poly.entity_id
_entity_poly.type
_entity_poly.pdbx_seq_one_letter_code
_entity_poly.pdbx_strand_id
1 'polypeptide(L)'
;MSHPEQSLQGRYKRSLLYLLKWVVLAVFSGITGPAVIVGMLFGAAAADFLDIPLFSADYFAFVSAGFSALLAGTMNIPLASAIIAVESFGLQYGFPAGVASIIGFQINRFHTVYEYSIGTGSGSL
;
A
#
# COMPACT_ATOMS: atom_id res chain seq x y z
N MET A 1 -17.20 41.74 26.67
CA MET A 1 -18.14 41.02 25.78
C MET A 1 -17.31 40.36 24.69
N SER A 2 -16.84 39.14 24.92
CA SER A 2 -15.93 38.43 24.00
C SER A 2 -16.72 37.85 22.83
N HIS A 3 -16.39 38.27 21.62
CA HIS A 3 -17.12 37.91 20.41
C HIS A 3 -17.03 36.40 20.13
N PRO A 4 -18.16 35.68 20.03
CA PRO A 4 -18.19 34.23 19.82
C PRO A 4 -17.52 33.79 18.50
N GLU A 5 -17.39 34.71 17.53
CA GLU A 5 -16.73 34.46 16.24
C GLU A 5 -15.24 34.13 16.34
N GLN A 6 -14.51 34.70 17.31
CA GLN A 6 -13.07 34.42 17.45
C GLN A 6 -12.81 32.99 17.92
N SER A 7 -13.76 32.38 18.64
CA SER A 7 -13.68 30.99 19.07
C SER A 7 -13.88 30.00 17.90
N LEU A 8 -14.75 30.33 16.96
CA LEU A 8 -15.07 29.52 15.78
C LEU A 8 -13.92 29.53 14.76
N GLN A 9 -13.32 30.69 14.50
CA GLN A 9 -12.13 30.77 13.65
C GLN A 9 -10.97 29.92 14.17
N GLY A 10 -10.73 29.93 15.49
CA GLY A 10 -9.67 29.15 16.12
C GLY A 10 -9.92 27.63 16.09
N ARG A 11 -11.18 27.20 16.03
CA ARG A 11 -11.57 25.79 15.83
C ARG A 11 -11.40 25.37 14.37
N TYR A 12 -11.81 26.23 13.42
CA TYR A 12 -11.64 25.97 11.99
C TYR A 12 -10.17 25.84 11.60
N LYS A 13 -9.30 26.76 12.05
CA LYS A 13 -7.85 26.67 11.80
C LYS A 13 -7.25 25.38 12.36
N ARG A 14 -7.68 24.93 13.54
CA ARG A 14 -7.21 23.67 14.15
C ARG A 14 -7.72 22.44 13.39
N SER A 15 -9.00 22.40 12.99
CA SER A 15 -9.55 21.31 12.18
C SER A 15 -8.88 21.23 10.80
N LEU A 16 -8.66 22.37 10.15
CA LEU A 16 -7.92 22.44 8.89
C LEU A 16 -6.48 21.97 9.07
N LEU A 17 -5.82 22.36 10.16
CA LEU A 17 -4.48 21.90 10.50
C LEU A 17 -4.44 20.38 10.70
N TYR A 18 -5.45 19.78 11.33
CA TYR A 18 -5.53 18.33 11.48
C TYR A 18 -5.71 17.63 10.14
N LEU A 19 -6.65 18.10 9.30
CA LEU A 19 -6.86 17.52 7.97
C LEU A 19 -5.59 17.61 7.12
N LEU A 20 -4.92 18.74 7.14
CA LEU A 20 -3.68 18.94 6.40
C LEU A 20 -2.54 18.08 6.96
N LYS A 21 -2.45 17.92 8.29
CA LYS A 21 -1.52 16.99 8.92
C LYS A 21 -1.78 15.54 8.51
N TRP A 22 -3.05 15.12 8.43
CA TRP A 22 -3.44 13.78 8.00
C TRP A 22 -3.12 13.53 6.53
N VAL A 23 -3.37 14.51 5.64
CA VAL A 23 -3.02 14.40 4.22
C VAL A 23 -1.51 14.33 4.03
N VAL A 24 -0.73 15.17 4.72
CA VAL A 24 0.73 15.11 4.67
C VAL A 24 1.24 13.77 5.22
N LEU A 25 0.75 13.32 6.37
CA LEU A 25 1.12 12.01 6.92
C LEU A 25 0.76 10.86 5.97
N ALA A 26 -0.36 10.93 5.24
CA ALA A 26 -0.75 9.91 4.27
C ALA A 26 0.18 9.87 3.06
N VAL A 27 0.56 11.04 2.51
CA VAL A 27 1.49 11.14 1.38
C VAL A 27 2.91 10.74 1.77
N PHE A 28 3.31 11.02 3.02
CA PHE A 28 4.63 10.71 3.57
C PHE A 28 4.62 9.46 4.48
N SER A 29 3.58 8.61 4.43
CA SER A 29 3.33 7.49 5.36
C SER A 29 4.39 6.37 5.34
N GLY A 30 5.55 6.58 4.74
CA GLY A 30 6.61 5.60 4.57
C GLY A 30 6.50 4.82 3.25
N ILE A 31 7.37 3.82 3.12
CA ILE A 31 7.58 2.98 1.92
C ILE A 31 6.28 2.34 1.37
N THR A 32 5.24 2.23 2.19
CA THR A 32 3.95 1.61 1.84
C THR A 32 3.23 2.28 0.66
N GLY A 33 3.11 3.61 0.63
CA GLY A 33 2.39 4.32 -0.45
C GLY A 33 3.05 4.14 -1.83
N PRO A 34 4.36 4.41 -1.95
CA PRO A 34 5.10 4.13 -3.17
C PRO A 34 5.11 2.65 -3.56
N ALA A 35 5.24 1.73 -2.59
CA ALA A 35 5.22 0.29 -2.84
C ALA A 35 3.89 -0.17 -3.46
N VAL A 36 2.77 0.37 -2.98
CA VAL A 36 1.44 0.12 -3.57
C VAL A 36 1.39 0.55 -5.04
N ILE A 37 1.82 1.78 -5.35
CA ILE A 37 1.77 2.34 -6.71
C ILE A 37 2.70 1.54 -7.64
N VAL A 38 3.93 1.24 -7.20
CA VAL A 38 4.89 0.44 -7.97
C VAL A 38 4.35 -0.97 -8.21
N GLY A 39 3.73 -1.60 -7.20
CA GLY A 39 3.12 -2.92 -7.34
C GLY A 39 1.99 -2.94 -8.36
N MET A 40 1.09 -1.94 -8.33
CA MET A 40 0.03 -1.80 -9.33
C MET A 40 0.57 -1.56 -10.74
N LEU A 41 1.59 -0.69 -10.88
CA LEU A 41 2.24 -0.43 -12.17
C LEU A 41 2.93 -1.66 -12.73
N PHE A 42 3.57 -2.48 -11.88
CA PHE A 42 4.19 -3.72 -12.30
C PHE A 42 3.14 -4.74 -12.77
N GLY A 43 2.00 -4.83 -12.06
CA GLY A 43 0.85 -5.64 -12.50
C GLY A 43 0.26 -5.15 -13.83
N ALA A 44 0.12 -3.83 -14.01
CA ALA A 44 -0.34 -3.23 -15.26
C ALA A 44 0.64 -3.49 -16.42
N ALA A 45 1.95 -3.36 -16.19
CA ALA A 45 2.97 -3.66 -17.18
C ALA A 45 3.00 -5.14 -17.56
N ALA A 46 2.77 -6.04 -16.60
CA ALA A 46 2.63 -7.47 -16.88
C ALA A 46 1.39 -7.78 -17.73
N ALA A 47 0.29 -7.08 -17.49
CA ALA A 47 -0.93 -7.21 -18.30
C ALA A 47 -0.73 -6.68 -19.73
N ASP A 48 -0.05 -5.54 -19.88
CA ASP A 48 0.31 -4.95 -21.18
C ASP A 48 1.26 -5.87 -21.97
N PHE A 49 2.24 -6.47 -21.30
CA PHE A 49 3.15 -7.46 -21.91
C PHE A 49 2.42 -8.71 -22.43
N LEU A 50 1.31 -9.08 -21.80
CA LEU A 50 0.46 -10.20 -22.21
C LEU A 50 -0.64 -9.79 -23.20
N ASP A 51 -0.63 -8.55 -23.70
CA ASP A 51 -1.62 -7.98 -24.62
C ASP A 51 -3.07 -8.07 -24.09
N ILE A 52 -3.23 -7.93 -22.77
CA ILE A 52 -4.54 -8.00 -22.11
C ILE A 52 -5.28 -6.67 -22.33
N PRO A 53 -6.55 -6.71 -22.78
CA PRO A 53 -7.32 -5.50 -23.00
C PRO A 53 -7.47 -4.68 -21.71
N LEU A 54 -7.17 -3.39 -21.83
CA LEU A 54 -7.33 -2.40 -20.76
C LEU A 54 -8.78 -2.43 -20.23
N PHE A 55 -8.91 -2.33 -18.91
CA PHE A 55 -10.20 -2.38 -18.19
C PHE A 55 -10.96 -3.73 -18.26
N SER A 56 -10.32 -4.80 -18.73
CA SER A 56 -10.88 -6.16 -18.58
C SER A 56 -10.77 -6.67 -17.14
N ALA A 57 -11.58 -7.68 -16.79
CA ALA A 57 -11.48 -8.36 -15.49
C ALA A 57 -10.08 -8.95 -15.28
N ASP A 58 -9.48 -9.49 -16.33
CA ASP A 58 -8.13 -10.07 -16.27
C ASP A 58 -7.07 -9.00 -15.97
N TYR A 59 -7.21 -7.79 -16.53
CA TYR A 59 -6.32 -6.68 -16.25
C TYR A 59 -6.31 -6.33 -14.75
N PHE A 60 -7.49 -6.25 -14.13
CA PHE A 60 -7.60 -6.01 -12.68
C PHE A 60 -7.07 -7.16 -11.84
N ALA A 61 -7.15 -8.41 -12.32
CA ALA A 61 -6.52 -9.55 -11.66
C ALA A 61 -5.00 -9.37 -11.58
N PHE A 62 -4.33 -8.96 -12.66
CA PHE A 62 -2.89 -8.70 -12.66
C PHE A 62 -2.49 -7.48 -11.81
N VAL A 63 -3.27 -6.40 -11.87
CA VAL A 63 -3.03 -5.20 -11.04
C VAL A 63 -3.18 -5.52 -9.55
N SER A 64 -4.22 -6.27 -9.16
CA SER A 64 -4.44 -6.69 -7.76
C SER A 64 -3.35 -7.65 -7.27
N ALA A 65 -2.85 -8.53 -8.14
CA ALA A 65 -1.72 -9.42 -7.85
C ALA A 65 -0.43 -8.63 -7.60
N GLY A 66 -0.09 -7.69 -8.49
CA GLY A 66 1.09 -6.83 -8.34
C GLY A 66 1.02 -5.96 -7.08
N PHE A 67 -0.14 -5.37 -6.80
CA PHE A 67 -0.42 -4.66 -5.56
C PHE A 67 -0.14 -5.52 -4.32
N SER A 68 -0.73 -6.72 -4.26
CA SER A 68 -0.62 -7.57 -3.08
C SER A 68 0.79 -8.16 -2.91
N ALA A 69 1.44 -8.56 -4.01
CA ALA A 69 2.81 -9.09 -3.98
C ALA A 69 3.81 -8.09 -3.41
N LEU A 70 3.81 -6.85 -3.92
CA LEU A 70 4.77 -5.85 -3.49
C LEU A 70 4.53 -5.43 -2.04
N LEU A 71 3.26 -5.31 -1.65
CA LEU A 71 2.87 -4.96 -0.29
C LEU A 71 3.26 -6.07 0.72
N ALA A 72 3.02 -7.33 0.37
CA ALA A 72 3.41 -8.48 1.18
C ALA A 72 4.93 -8.63 1.29
N GLY A 73 5.67 -8.40 0.21
CA GLY A 73 7.12 -8.49 0.19
C GLY A 73 7.83 -7.35 0.92
N THR A 74 7.29 -6.13 0.88
CA THR A 74 7.92 -4.98 1.56
C THR A 74 7.67 -4.97 3.06
N MET A 75 6.47 -5.37 3.50
CA MET A 75 6.04 -5.30 4.89
C MET A 75 5.97 -6.66 5.61
N ASN A 76 6.24 -7.78 4.92
CA ASN A 76 6.14 -9.14 5.46
C ASN A 76 4.77 -9.50 6.05
N ILE A 77 3.68 -9.02 5.43
CA ILE A 77 2.29 -9.26 5.87
C ILE A 77 1.43 -9.90 4.77
N PRO A 78 1.70 -11.15 4.35
CA PRO A 78 1.01 -11.77 3.22
C PRO A 78 -0.51 -11.86 3.40
N LEU A 79 -0.98 -12.26 4.60
CA LEU A 79 -2.41 -12.44 4.85
C LEU A 79 -3.16 -11.10 4.87
N ALA A 80 -2.61 -10.09 5.55
CA ALA A 80 -3.22 -8.77 5.62
C ALA A 80 -3.17 -8.07 4.25
N SER A 81 -2.09 -8.22 3.49
CA SER A 81 -2.00 -7.68 2.13
C SER A 81 -3.06 -8.26 1.20
N ALA A 82 -3.31 -9.57 1.26
CA ALA A 82 -4.33 -10.21 0.44
C ALA A 82 -5.74 -9.69 0.80
N ILE A 83 -6.04 -9.51 2.09
CA ILE A 83 -7.32 -8.94 2.53
C ILE A 83 -7.46 -7.49 2.05
N ILE A 84 -6.42 -6.67 2.18
CA ILE A 84 -6.45 -5.27 1.71
C ILE A 84 -6.71 -5.21 0.20
N ALA A 85 -6.11 -6.12 -0.58
CA ALA A 85 -6.34 -6.22 -2.02
C ALA A 85 -7.79 -6.62 -2.33
N VAL A 86 -8.34 -7.60 -1.61
CA VAL A 86 -9.73 -8.02 -1.72
C VAL A 86 -10.70 -6.88 -1.41
N GLU A 87 -10.46 -6.12 -0.34
CA GLU A 87 -11.30 -4.98 0.04
C GLU A 87 -11.20 -3.82 -0.98
N SER A 88 -10.05 -3.68 -1.65
CA SER A 88 -9.83 -2.59 -2.62
C SER A 88 -10.38 -2.90 -4.02
N PHE A 89 -10.23 -4.15 -4.49
CA PHE A 89 -10.59 -4.54 -5.86
C PHE A 89 -11.85 -5.41 -5.94
N GLY A 90 -12.25 -6.06 -4.84
CA GLY A 90 -13.39 -6.97 -4.74
C GLY A 90 -12.98 -8.44 -4.58
N LEU A 91 -13.91 -9.25 -4.05
CA LEU A 91 -13.73 -10.68 -3.75
C LEU A 91 -13.34 -11.53 -4.96
N GLN A 92 -13.79 -11.17 -6.15
CA GLN A 92 -13.48 -11.87 -7.40
C GLN A 92 -11.98 -11.89 -7.73
N TYR A 93 -11.19 -10.97 -7.17
CA TYR A 93 -9.74 -10.90 -7.36
C TYR A 93 -8.95 -11.40 -6.14
N GLY A 94 -9.62 -12.02 -5.16
CA GLY A 94 -8.95 -12.50 -3.95
C GLY A 94 -7.98 -13.65 -4.18
N PHE A 95 -8.28 -14.53 -5.13
CA PHE A 95 -7.40 -15.63 -5.49
C PHE A 95 -6.05 -15.16 -6.09
N PRO A 96 -6.02 -14.34 -7.17
CA PRO A 96 -4.77 -13.83 -7.71
C PRO A 96 -4.01 -12.95 -6.71
N ALA A 97 -4.72 -12.15 -5.90
CA ALA A 97 -4.08 -11.36 -4.84
C ALA A 97 -3.41 -12.25 -3.78
N GLY A 98 -4.09 -13.29 -3.29
CA GLY A 98 -3.57 -14.19 -2.26
C GLY A 98 -2.33 -14.97 -2.71
N VAL A 99 -2.36 -15.53 -3.92
CA VAL A 99 -1.21 -16.26 -4.47
C VAL A 99 -0.01 -15.31 -4.66
N ALA A 100 -0.25 -14.13 -5.22
CA ALA A 100 0.80 -13.14 -5.45
C ALA A 100 1.39 -12.61 -4.13
N SER A 101 0.58 -12.44 -3.08
CA SER A 101 1.05 -12.04 -1.75
C SER A 101 2.01 -13.08 -1.14
N ILE A 102 1.69 -14.37 -1.27
CA ILE A 102 2.56 -15.45 -0.77
C ILE A 102 3.87 -15.45 -1.55
N ILE A 103 3.82 -15.34 -2.87
CA ILE A 103 5.02 -15.31 -3.71
C ILE A 103 5.90 -14.09 -3.36
N GLY A 104 5.30 -12.90 -3.27
CA GLY A 104 6.01 -11.67 -2.92
C GLY A 104 6.65 -11.74 -1.53
N PHE A 105 5.95 -12.32 -0.55
CA PHE A 105 6.49 -12.58 0.78
C PHE A 105 7.67 -13.55 0.74
N GLN A 106 7.57 -14.64 -0.04
CA GLN A 106 8.62 -15.65 -0.10
C GLN A 106 9.89 -15.13 -0.78
N ILE A 107 9.76 -14.25 -1.78
CA ILE A 107 10.91 -13.63 -2.45
C ILE A 107 11.71 -12.74 -1.50
N ASN A 108 11.02 -11.95 -0.67
CA ASN A 108 11.68 -10.94 0.17
C ASN A 108 11.75 -11.32 1.66
N ARG A 109 11.60 -12.62 1.96
CA ARG A 109 11.47 -13.15 3.33
C ARG A 109 12.59 -12.75 4.29
N PHE A 110 13.81 -12.52 3.78
CA PHE A 110 15.02 -12.29 4.58
C PHE A 110 15.44 -10.81 4.70
N HIS A 111 14.79 -9.87 4.02
CA HIS A 111 15.16 -8.45 4.07
C HIS A 111 13.91 -7.56 4.13
N THR A 112 13.44 -7.28 5.35
CA THR A 112 12.30 -6.38 5.55
C THR A 112 12.75 -4.95 5.80
N VAL A 113 11.93 -3.99 5.37
CA VAL A 113 12.15 -2.56 5.62
C VAL A 113 12.28 -2.25 7.11
N TYR A 114 11.58 -2.98 7.96
CA TYR A 114 11.62 -2.77 9.41
C TYR A 114 12.94 -3.23 10.05
N GLU A 115 13.60 -4.24 9.49
CA GLU A 115 14.89 -4.73 9.97
C GLU A 115 16.04 -3.74 9.69
N TYR A 116 15.92 -2.91 8.65
CA TYR A 116 16.85 -1.80 8.41
C TYR A 116 16.71 -0.63 9.40
N SER A 117 15.56 -0.48 10.07
CA SER A 117 15.33 0.58 11.05
C SER A 117 15.93 0.27 12.42
N ILE A 118 16.22 -1.01 12.70
CA ILE A 118 16.98 -1.43 13.87
C ILE A 118 18.42 -1.63 13.43
N GLY A 119 19.31 -0.69 13.74
CA GLY A 119 20.74 -0.79 13.43
C GLY A 119 21.44 -1.89 14.24
N THR A 120 21.08 -3.15 14.04
CA THR A 120 21.82 -4.31 14.55
C THR A 120 22.79 -4.78 13.49
N GLY A 121 24.02 -4.25 13.56
CA GLY A 121 25.16 -4.99 13.06
C GLY A 121 25.30 -6.29 13.86
N SER A 122 25.17 -7.43 13.18
CA SER A 122 25.59 -8.78 13.60
C SER A 122 25.05 -9.72 12.52
N GLY A 123 25.83 -10.25 11.60
CA GLY A 123 26.97 -11.14 11.86
C GLY A 123 26.66 -12.44 11.13
N SER A 124 27.54 -12.83 10.22
CA SER A 124 27.71 -14.15 9.58
C SER A 124 26.74 -15.26 10.00
N LEU A 125 26.07 -15.86 9.02
CA LEU A 125 26.32 -17.24 8.54
C LEU A 125 25.89 -17.37 7.07
#